data_AF-A0AA35NX52-F1
#
_entry.id   AF-A0AA35NX52-F1
#
_cell.length_a   1.000
_cell.length_b   1.000
_cell.length_c   1.000
_cell.angle_alpha   90.00
_cell.angle_beta   90.00
_cell.angle_gamma   90.00
#
_symmetry.space_group_name_H-M   'P 1'
#
loop_
_entity.id
_entity.type
_entity.pdbx_description
1 polymer ?
#
loop_
_entity_poly.entity_id
_entity_poly.type
_entity_poly.pdbx_seq_one_letter_code
_entity_poly.pdbx_strand_id
1 'polypeptide(L)'
;MERWAWRALPWLVAGACGLAVLGYCLYFDHRRRSAPDFKRRLREKRRKECEKAKKRDAELCEMKDTAKLQEFFLEEIQLGQEWLARGEHNKSIEHLANAIAVCTHPNQLMHVLKHTLPPHIFEMLLHNIPYAVQRLETALSDQDPTVE
;
A
#
# COMPACT_ATOMS: atom_id res chain seq x y z
N MET A 1 84.14 -17.85 19.05
CA MET A 1 82.74 -18.32 18.92
C MET A 1 81.92 -17.54 17.89
N GLU A 2 82.51 -16.63 17.11
CA GLU A 2 81.73 -15.66 16.31
C GLU A 2 81.30 -16.16 14.91
N ARG A 3 81.98 -17.16 14.34
CA ARG A 3 81.68 -17.66 12.97
C ARG A 3 80.33 -18.38 12.83
N TRP A 4 79.69 -18.79 13.92
CA TRP A 4 78.36 -19.43 13.88
C TRP A 4 77.21 -18.41 13.86
N ALA A 5 77.41 -17.24 14.49
CA ALA A 5 76.40 -16.20 14.57
C ALA A 5 76.07 -15.59 13.19
N TRP A 6 77.09 -15.32 12.38
CA TRP A 6 76.92 -14.79 11.02
C TRP A 6 76.28 -15.80 10.05
N ARG A 7 76.40 -17.10 10.32
CA ARG A 7 75.79 -18.17 9.51
C ARG A 7 74.32 -18.40 9.83
N ALA A 8 73.86 -18.01 11.03
CA ALA A 8 72.46 -18.11 11.46
C ALA A 8 71.62 -16.87 11.08
N LEU A 9 72.25 -15.72 10.86
CA LEU A 9 71.62 -14.47 10.48
C LEU A 9 70.62 -14.57 9.29
N PRO A 10 70.94 -15.22 8.15
CA PRO A 10 70.00 -15.31 7.03
C PRO A 10 68.76 -16.15 7.33
N TRP A 11 68.87 -17.18 8.19
CA TRP A 11 67.74 -18.01 8.59
C TRP A 11 66.77 -17.26 9.52
N LEU A 12 67.30 -16.41 10.40
CA LEU A 12 66.49 -15.52 11.25
C LEU A 12 65.75 -14.47 10.42
N VAL A 13 66.43 -13.87 9.44
CA VAL A 13 65.81 -12.88 8.53
C VAL A 13 64.74 -13.53 7.66
N ALA A 14 65.00 -14.72 7.11
CA ALA A 14 64.03 -15.46 6.31
C ALA A 14 62.78 -15.86 7.13
N GLY A 15 62.96 -16.30 8.38
CA GLY A 15 61.85 -16.63 9.28
C GLY A 15 61.01 -15.40 9.64
N ALA A 16 61.64 -14.26 9.91
CA ALA A 16 60.94 -13.00 10.20
C ALA A 16 60.13 -12.50 9.00
N CYS A 17 60.69 -12.57 7.78
CA CYS A 17 59.97 -12.24 6.55
C CYS A 17 58.76 -13.16 6.32
N GLY A 18 58.90 -14.47 6.55
CA GLY A 18 57.79 -15.42 6.41
C GLY A 18 56.61 -15.10 7.35
N LEU A 19 56.89 -14.79 8.61
CA LEU A 19 55.87 -14.39 9.58
C LEU A 19 55.18 -13.07 9.22
N ALA A 20 55.94 -12.08 8.73
CA ALA A 20 55.39 -10.81 8.28
C ALA A 20 54.45 -10.99 7.08
N VAL A 21 54.82 -11.83 6.11
CA VAL A 21 53.98 -12.13 4.94
C VAL A 21 52.73 -12.90 5.35
N LEU A 22 52.86 -13.93 6.20
CA LEU A 22 51.70 -14.69 6.69
C LEU A 22 50.74 -13.82 7.51
N GLY A 23 51.27 -12.96 8.39
CA GLY A 23 50.48 -11.99 9.14
C GLY A 23 49.76 -11.00 8.23
N TYR A 24 50.44 -10.50 7.18
CA TYR A 24 49.85 -9.61 6.18
C TYR A 24 48.76 -10.32 5.35
N CYS A 25 49.00 -11.57 4.94
CA CYS A 25 48.03 -12.39 4.22
C CYS A 25 46.76 -12.64 5.06
N LEU A 26 46.90 -12.97 6.35
CA LEU A 26 45.78 -13.16 7.26
C LEU A 26 45.00 -11.85 7.51
N TYR A 27 45.71 -10.74 7.72
CA TYR A 27 45.08 -9.42 7.87
C TYR A 27 44.28 -9.03 6.63
N PHE A 28 44.84 -9.25 5.44
CA PHE A 28 44.20 -8.88 4.19
C PHE A 28 43.01 -9.78 3.83
N ASP A 29 43.11 -11.10 4.06
CA ASP A 29 41.97 -12.02 3.89
C ASP A 29 40.84 -11.69 4.88
N HIS A 30 41.18 -11.32 6.13
CA HIS A 30 40.19 -10.84 7.09
C HIS A 30 39.54 -9.52 6.66
N ARG A 31 40.32 -8.55 6.14
CA ARG A 31 39.80 -7.27 5.62
C ARG A 31 38.91 -7.47 4.40
N ARG A 32 39.19 -8.46 3.55
CA ARG A 32 38.33 -8.83 2.41
C ARG A 32 37.01 -9.49 2.84
N ARG A 33 37.03 -10.42 3.80
CA ARG A 33 35.81 -11.12 4.26
C ARG A 33 34.92 -10.26 5.15
N SER A 34 35.48 -9.23 5.78
CA SER A 34 34.78 -8.25 6.63
C SER A 34 34.11 -7.13 5.83
N ALA A 35 33.58 -7.37 4.64
CA ALA A 35 32.83 -6.36 3.88
C ALA A 35 31.32 -6.46 4.22
N PRO A 36 30.81 -5.82 5.31
CA PRO A 36 29.39 -5.82 5.66
C PRO A 36 28.52 -5.12 4.61
N ASP A 37 29.15 -4.31 3.75
CA ASP A 37 28.46 -3.47 2.80
C ASP A 37 27.71 -4.27 1.72
N PHE A 38 28.23 -5.41 1.29
CA PHE A 38 27.55 -6.24 0.29
C PHE A 38 26.25 -6.84 0.85
N LYS A 39 26.31 -7.42 2.05
CA LYS A 39 25.13 -7.97 2.73
C LYS A 39 24.12 -6.88 3.08
N ARG A 40 24.58 -5.69 3.50
CA ARG A 40 23.74 -4.52 3.76
C ARG A 40 23.00 -4.07 2.50
N ARG A 41 23.70 -3.91 1.37
CA ARG A 41 23.11 -3.53 0.08
C ARG A 41 22.09 -4.55 -0.42
N LEU A 42 22.33 -5.85 -0.20
CA LEU A 42 21.37 -6.92 -0.51
C LEU A 42 20.11 -6.87 0.36
N ARG A 43 20.25 -6.58 1.66
CA ARG A 43 19.10 -6.39 2.56
C ARG A 43 18.31 -5.14 2.18
N GLU A 44 18.98 -4.05 1.83
CA GLU A 44 18.33 -2.83 1.37
C GLU A 44 17.58 -3.04 0.04
N LYS A 45 18.16 -3.77 -0.92
CA LYS A 45 17.46 -4.14 -2.17
C LYS A 45 16.19 -4.94 -1.88
N ARG A 46 16.28 -5.99 -1.06
CA ARG A 46 15.11 -6.79 -0.66
C ARG A 46 14.05 -5.98 0.07
N ARG A 47 14.46 -5.06 0.96
CA ARG A 47 13.53 -4.16 1.66
C ARG A 47 12.82 -3.25 0.66
N LYS A 48 13.54 -2.64 -0.29
CA LYS A 48 12.95 -1.78 -1.33
C LYS A 48 12.00 -2.54 -2.25
N GLU A 49 12.30 -3.79 -2.59
CA GLU A 49 11.41 -4.65 -3.39
C GLU A 49 10.14 -5.02 -2.62
N CYS A 50 10.27 -5.38 -1.34
CA CYS A 50 9.12 -5.68 -0.49
C CYS A 50 8.23 -4.44 -0.28
N GLU A 51 8.80 -3.27 -0.04
CA GLU A 51 8.07 -1.99 0.03
C GLU A 51 7.34 -1.67 -1.29
N LYS A 52 7.99 -1.90 -2.44
CA LYS A 52 7.35 -1.73 -3.75
C LYS A 52 6.21 -2.71 -3.98
N ALA A 53 6.38 -3.98 -3.58
CA ALA A 53 5.33 -4.99 -3.67
C ALA A 53 4.12 -4.61 -2.82
N LYS A 54 4.34 -4.25 -1.54
CA LYS A 54 3.29 -3.76 -0.64
C LYS A 54 2.53 -2.55 -1.20
N LYS A 55 3.24 -1.58 -1.78
CA LYS A 55 2.61 -0.41 -2.42
C LYS A 55 1.74 -0.80 -3.60
N ARG A 56 2.21 -1.70 -4.47
CA ARG A 56 1.39 -2.22 -5.58
C ARG A 56 0.18 -2.99 -5.09
N ASP A 57 0.34 -3.83 -4.07
CA ASP A 57 -0.77 -4.59 -3.52
C ASP A 57 -1.83 -3.67 -2.90
N ALA A 58 -1.41 -2.61 -2.19
CA ALA A 58 -2.31 -1.59 -1.67
C ALA A 58 -3.04 -0.82 -2.79
N GLU A 59 -2.31 -0.41 -3.84
CA GLU A 59 -2.89 0.26 -5.01
C GLU A 59 -3.89 -0.63 -5.75
N LEU A 60 -3.59 -1.93 -5.89
CA LEU A 60 -4.51 -2.91 -6.48
C LEU A 60 -5.75 -3.15 -5.61
N CYS A 61 -5.63 -3.14 -4.29
CA CYS A 61 -6.78 -3.18 -3.39
C CYS A 61 -7.64 -1.92 -3.53
N GLU A 62 -7.03 -0.73 -3.54
CA GLU A 62 -7.74 0.54 -3.71
C GLU A 62 -8.48 0.61 -5.07
N MET A 63 -7.86 0.14 -6.14
CA MET A 63 -8.52 0.01 -7.45
C MET A 63 -9.71 -0.97 -7.42
N LYS A 64 -9.60 -2.08 -6.69
CA LYS A 64 -10.71 -3.03 -6.55
C LYS A 64 -11.85 -2.45 -5.73
N ASP A 65 -11.55 -1.71 -4.67
CA ASP A 65 -12.56 -1.09 -3.82
C ASP A 65 -13.28 0.02 -4.58
N THR A 66 -12.55 0.89 -5.29
CA THR A 66 -13.17 1.91 -6.16
C THR A 66 -14.02 1.30 -7.29
N ALA A 67 -13.57 0.20 -7.90
CA ALA A 67 -14.37 -0.51 -8.91
C ALA A 67 -15.67 -1.08 -8.34
N LYS A 68 -15.63 -1.69 -7.15
CA LYS A 68 -16.83 -2.22 -6.47
C LYS A 68 -17.79 -1.10 -6.07
N LEU A 69 -17.27 0.01 -5.54
CA LEU A 69 -18.09 1.17 -5.20
C LEU A 69 -18.79 1.75 -6.44
N GLN A 70 -18.11 1.75 -7.59
CA GLN A 70 -18.69 2.18 -8.86
C GLN A 70 -19.78 1.21 -9.38
N GLU A 71 -19.59 -0.10 -9.21
CA GLU A 71 -20.61 -1.11 -9.55
C GLU A 71 -21.86 -0.96 -8.67
N PHE A 72 -21.67 -0.85 -7.34
CA PHE A 72 -22.74 -0.59 -6.38
C PHE A 72 -23.50 0.71 -6.70
N PHE A 73 -22.78 1.76 -7.05
CA PHE A 73 -23.37 3.03 -7.46
C PHE A 73 -24.31 2.88 -8.67
N LEU A 74 -23.87 2.16 -9.71
CA LEU A 74 -24.66 1.94 -10.92
C LEU A 74 -25.91 1.09 -10.63
N GLU A 75 -25.77 0.06 -9.80
CA GLU A 75 -26.87 -0.81 -9.37
C GLU A 75 -27.94 -0.04 -8.59
N GLU A 76 -27.54 0.75 -7.60
CA GLU A 76 -28.46 1.55 -6.79
C GLU A 76 -29.20 2.61 -7.62
N ILE A 77 -28.54 3.24 -8.60
CA ILE A 77 -29.24 4.17 -9.53
C ILE A 77 -30.27 3.42 -10.38
N GLN A 78 -29.94 2.25 -10.92
CA GLN A 78 -30.87 1.48 -11.74
C GLN A 78 -32.10 1.06 -10.93
N LEU A 79 -31.89 0.51 -9.73
CA LEU A 79 -32.98 0.16 -8.81
C LEU A 79 -33.83 1.38 -8.46
N GLY A 80 -33.18 2.52 -8.15
CA GLY A 80 -33.85 3.78 -7.88
C GLY A 80 -34.75 4.23 -9.04
N GLN A 81 -34.29 4.09 -10.28
CA GLN A 81 -35.06 4.42 -11.48
C GLN A 81 -36.19 3.43 -11.76
N GLU A 82 -36.01 2.13 -11.49
CA GLU A 82 -37.08 1.14 -11.62
C GLU A 82 -38.21 1.40 -10.63
N TRP A 83 -37.89 1.66 -9.36
CA TRP A 83 -38.89 2.00 -8.35
C TRP A 83 -39.61 3.30 -8.69
N LEU A 84 -38.89 4.27 -9.28
CA LEU A 84 -39.46 5.50 -9.80
C LEU A 84 -40.48 5.23 -10.91
N ALA A 85 -40.15 4.37 -11.87
CA ALA A 85 -41.03 3.98 -12.97
C ALA A 85 -42.29 3.21 -12.49
N ARG A 86 -42.19 2.51 -11.37
CA ARG A 86 -43.31 1.81 -10.72
C ARG A 86 -44.20 2.73 -9.86
N GLY A 87 -43.79 3.98 -9.63
CA GLY A 87 -44.51 4.96 -8.79
C GLY A 87 -44.23 4.82 -7.28
N GLU A 88 -43.26 4.00 -6.88
CA GLU A 88 -42.88 3.77 -5.48
C GLU A 88 -41.76 4.74 -5.08
N HIS A 89 -42.13 6.00 -4.82
CA HIS A 89 -41.19 7.09 -4.60
C HIS A 89 -40.31 6.91 -3.36
N ASN A 90 -40.84 6.36 -2.27
CA ASN A 90 -40.09 6.18 -1.02
C ASN A 90 -38.88 5.24 -1.21
N LYS A 91 -39.07 4.13 -1.92
CA LYS A 91 -38.00 3.17 -2.21
C LYS A 91 -37.00 3.72 -3.22
N SER A 92 -37.50 4.44 -4.23
CA SER A 92 -36.64 5.12 -5.21
C SER A 92 -35.66 6.08 -4.54
N ILE A 93 -36.13 6.86 -3.55
CA ILE A 93 -35.31 7.82 -2.81
C ILE A 93 -34.27 7.11 -1.94
N GLU A 94 -34.60 5.99 -1.31
CA GLU A 94 -33.62 5.23 -0.51
C GLU A 94 -32.43 4.76 -1.36
N HIS A 95 -32.70 4.17 -2.52
CA HIS A 95 -31.66 3.70 -3.42
C HIS A 95 -30.82 4.85 -4.02
N LEU A 96 -31.47 5.94 -4.44
CA LEU A 96 -30.76 7.11 -4.96
C LEU A 96 -29.91 7.81 -3.88
N ALA A 97 -30.36 7.81 -2.62
CA ALA A 97 -29.58 8.39 -1.51
C ALA A 97 -28.35 7.54 -1.17
N ASN A 98 -28.46 6.21 -1.22
CA ASN A 98 -27.31 5.30 -1.07
C ASN A 98 -26.27 5.51 -2.18
N ALA A 99 -26.72 5.66 -3.43
CA ALA A 99 -25.84 5.95 -4.57
C ALA A 99 -25.09 7.29 -4.38
N ILE A 100 -25.76 8.32 -3.89
CA ILE A 100 -25.15 9.63 -3.61
C ILE A 100 -24.14 9.54 -2.45
N ALA A 101 -24.42 8.75 -1.42
CA ALA A 101 -23.52 8.60 -0.27
C ALA A 101 -22.15 8.01 -0.65
N VAL A 102 -22.09 7.19 -1.69
CA VAL A 102 -20.85 6.55 -2.19
C VAL A 102 -20.12 7.41 -3.25
N CYS A 103 -20.71 8.50 -3.72
CA CYS A 103 -20.13 9.33 -4.77
C CYS A 103 -18.96 10.20 -4.28
N THR A 104 -17.81 10.07 -4.95
CA THR A 104 -16.64 10.94 -4.76
C THR A 104 -16.79 12.33 -5.37
N HIS A 105 -17.73 12.51 -6.33
CA HIS A 105 -17.97 13.78 -7.05
C HIS A 105 -19.47 14.16 -7.07
N PRO A 106 -19.99 14.78 -6.00
CA PRO A 106 -21.43 15.06 -5.88
C PRO A 106 -21.94 16.09 -6.91
N ASN A 107 -21.10 17.04 -7.35
CA ASN A 107 -21.54 18.15 -8.21
C ASN A 107 -21.99 17.70 -9.62
N GLN A 108 -21.29 16.74 -10.22
CA GLN A 108 -21.61 16.28 -11.57
C GLN A 108 -22.88 15.41 -11.59
N LEU A 109 -23.03 14.54 -10.59
CA LEU A 109 -24.21 13.69 -10.47
C LEU A 109 -25.47 14.49 -10.12
N MET A 110 -25.34 15.48 -9.23
CA MET A 110 -26.45 16.36 -8.85
C MET A 110 -27.00 17.14 -10.05
N HIS A 111 -26.14 17.55 -10.99
CA HIS A 111 -26.55 18.20 -12.22
C HIS A 111 -27.37 17.27 -13.13
N VAL A 112 -26.96 16.00 -13.27
CA VAL A 112 -27.71 15.00 -14.04
C VAL A 112 -29.06 14.69 -13.39
N LEU A 113 -29.08 14.45 -12.08
CA LEU A 113 -30.31 14.15 -11.31
C LEU A 113 -31.35 15.27 -11.39
N LYS A 114 -30.92 16.54 -11.37
CA LYS A 114 -31.82 17.69 -11.56
C LYS A 114 -32.54 17.69 -12.90
N HIS A 115 -31.91 17.16 -13.94
CA HIS A 115 -32.46 17.14 -15.29
C HIS A 115 -33.26 15.87 -15.60
N THR A 116 -33.07 14.78 -14.84
CA THR A 116 -33.75 13.50 -15.05
C THR A 116 -34.92 13.24 -14.09
N LEU A 117 -34.99 13.95 -12.95
CA LEU A 117 -36.02 13.75 -11.94
C LEU A 117 -37.04 14.91 -11.88
N PRO A 118 -38.34 14.61 -11.66
CA PRO A 118 -39.34 15.63 -11.34
C PRO A 118 -38.99 16.41 -10.05
N PRO A 119 -39.29 17.71 -9.96
CA PRO A 119 -38.83 18.59 -8.88
C PRO A 119 -39.27 18.13 -7.48
N HIS A 120 -40.45 17.53 -7.35
CA HIS A 120 -40.97 17.03 -6.07
C HIS A 120 -40.14 15.86 -5.51
N ILE A 121 -39.62 14.99 -6.37
CA ILE A 121 -38.84 13.81 -5.96
C ILE A 121 -37.41 14.22 -5.62
N PHE A 122 -36.89 15.22 -6.32
CA PHE A 122 -35.60 15.83 -6.01
C PHE A 122 -35.57 16.48 -4.62
N GLU A 123 -36.64 17.17 -4.20
CA GLU A 123 -36.70 17.74 -2.85
C GLU A 123 -36.75 16.68 -1.74
N MET A 124 -37.53 15.61 -1.93
CA MET A 124 -37.56 14.50 -0.97
C MET A 124 -36.21 13.79 -0.87
N LEU A 125 -35.49 13.68 -1.99
CA LEU A 125 -34.12 13.15 -2.02
C LEU A 125 -33.18 14.00 -1.16
N LEU A 126 -33.21 15.33 -1.31
CA LEU A 126 -32.35 16.24 -0.54
C LEU A 126 -32.54 16.10 0.97
N HIS A 127 -33.77 15.83 1.43
CA HIS A 127 -34.07 15.63 2.85
C HIS A 127 -33.52 14.29 3.40
N ASN A 128 -33.39 13.26 2.55
CA ASN A 128 -33.00 11.92 2.97
C ASN A 128 -31.50 11.61 2.82
N ILE A 129 -30.75 12.40 2.05
CA ILE A 129 -29.28 12.32 1.95
C ILE A 129 -28.57 12.28 3.32
N PRO A 130 -28.84 13.18 4.29
CA PRO A 130 -28.10 13.17 5.56
C PRO A 130 -28.31 11.86 6.34
N TYR A 131 -29.48 11.25 6.24
CA TYR A 131 -29.77 9.95 6.86
C TYR A 131 -29.01 8.81 6.17
N ALA A 132 -28.93 8.82 4.84
CA ALA A 132 -28.20 7.81 4.07
C ALA A 132 -26.68 7.87 4.32
N VAL A 133 -26.10 9.08 4.39
CA VAL A 133 -24.67 9.27 4.71
C VAL A 133 -24.37 8.73 6.11
N GLN A 134 -25.20 9.07 7.10
CA GLN A 134 -25.01 8.62 8.47
C GLN A 134 -25.13 7.10 8.61
N ARG A 135 -26.04 6.46 7.85
CA ARG A 135 -26.19 5.00 7.82
C ARG A 135 -24.97 4.32 7.21
N LEU A 136 -24.42 4.90 6.14
CA LEU A 136 -23.20 4.41 5.50
C LEU A 136 -21.99 4.55 6.44
N GLU A 137 -21.84 5.68 7.14
CA GLU A 137 -20.78 5.88 8.14
C GLU A 137 -20.84 4.84 9.26
N THR A 138 -22.05 4.51 9.76
CA THR A 138 -22.20 3.46 10.77
C THR A 138 -21.89 2.06 10.24
N ALA A 139 -22.28 1.75 9.00
CA ALA A 139 -22.00 0.45 8.39
C ALA A 139 -20.51 0.25 8.05
N LEU A 140 -19.81 1.33 7.69
CA LEU A 140 -18.36 1.33 7.48
C LEU A 140 -17.60 1.23 8.80
N SER A 141 -18.09 1.84 9.88
CA SER A 141 -17.46 1.73 11.21
C SER A 141 -17.58 0.33 11.83
N ASP A 142 -18.58 -0.46 11.43
CA ASP A 142 -18.77 -1.84 11.92
C ASP A 142 -17.87 -2.87 11.20
N GLN A 143 -17.19 -2.45 10.12
CA GLN A 143 -16.31 -3.32 9.31
C GLN A 143 -14.83 -3.32 9.71
N ASP A 144 -14.44 -2.75 10.86
CA ASP A 144 -13.09 -2.89 11.43
C ASP A 144 -13.01 -3.99 12.53
N PRO A 145 -12.90 -5.29 12.19
CA PRO A 145 -12.41 -6.30 13.12
C PRO A 145 -11.04 -6.82 12.67
N THR A 146 -9.96 -6.03 12.74
CA THR A 146 -8.60 -6.59 12.79
C THR A 146 -7.61 -5.70 13.56
N VAL A 147 -7.80 -5.62 14.88
CA VAL A 147 -6.66 -5.46 15.81
C VAL A 147 -6.81 -6.48 16.93
N GLU A 148 -6.44 -7.73 16.64
CA GLU A 148 -5.83 -8.65 17.61
C GLU A 148 -4.56 -9.24 16.99
#